data_AF-A0A954MZJ7-F1
#
_entry.id   AF-A0A954MZJ7-F1
#
_cell.length_a   1.000
_cell.length_b   1.000
_cell.length_c   1.000
_cell.angle_alpha   90.00
_cell.angle_beta   90.00
_cell.angle_gamma   90.00
#
_symmetry.space_group_name_H-M   'P 1'
#
loop_
_entity.id
_entity.type
_entity.pdbx_description
1 polymer ?
#
loop_
_entity_poly.entity_id
_entity_poly.type
_entity_poly.pdbx_seq_one_letter_code
_entity_poly.pdbx_strand_id
1 'polypeptide(L)'
;QPPDPLDLWETPPFEPTIRGDAIYARGSSDDKGQMLTHIKSAEAWLKTAGKLPVNIHFVIEGEEEVGSNNLDKFLEAYRDKLKCDVAVVSDTAQYAPGIPGITYGLRGILACEVTLTGPRQDLHSGVFGGAIANPANQIARLIARLHDDNGQVQIPGFYDDVIPLSPEERSRYSELPFDREKFLTEVGVDADWGEAGYSILERRSGRPTCEVNGLFSGYQGEGPKTIIPSKATVKITCRLVPNQDPGKLTESLEHFLRKHCPPGLKLQFTPWHGCAGLVFDTSGPWMQAA
;
A
#
# COMPACT_ATOMS: atom_id res chain seq x y z
N GLN A 1 6.63 6.70 -12.47
CA GLN A 1 5.18 6.87 -12.26
C GLN A 1 4.49 7.64 -13.38
N PRO A 2 3.27 7.24 -13.78
CA PRO A 2 2.40 8.04 -14.66
C PRO A 2 1.87 9.31 -13.94
N PRO A 3 1.58 10.42 -14.65
CA PRO A 3 1.05 11.65 -14.07
C PRO A 3 -0.48 11.70 -13.95
N ASP A 4 -1.19 10.65 -14.39
CA ASP A 4 -2.64 10.68 -14.53
C ASP A 4 -3.39 10.90 -13.19
N PRO A 5 -4.54 11.60 -13.21
CA PRO A 5 -5.18 12.22 -14.38
C PRO A 5 -4.57 13.58 -14.75
N LEU A 6 -4.27 13.78 -16.03
CA LEU A 6 -3.57 14.98 -16.54
C LEU A 6 -4.37 16.28 -16.40
N ASP A 7 -5.70 16.20 -16.47
CA ASP A 7 -6.61 17.36 -16.41
C ASP A 7 -6.69 18.02 -15.03
N LEU A 8 -6.23 17.34 -13.97
CA LEU A 8 -6.13 17.92 -12.63
C LEU A 8 -4.83 18.69 -12.38
N TRP A 9 -3.89 18.67 -13.32
CA TRP A 9 -2.63 19.41 -13.19
C TRP A 9 -2.80 20.87 -13.61
N GLU A 10 -2.45 21.80 -12.71
CA GLU A 10 -2.40 23.24 -13.02
C GLU A 10 -1.26 23.60 -14.00
N THR A 11 -0.17 22.83 -13.99
CA THR A 11 1.03 23.01 -14.83
C THR A 11 1.48 21.65 -15.37
N PRO A 12 2.10 21.57 -16.57
CA PRO A 12 2.54 20.30 -17.12
C PRO A 12 3.38 19.49 -16.10
N PRO A 13 3.07 18.21 -15.87
CA PRO A 13 3.65 17.44 -14.76
C PRO A 13 5.17 17.29 -14.85
N PHE A 14 5.74 17.32 -16.04
CA PHE A 14 7.18 17.16 -16.26
C PHE A 14 7.92 18.48 -16.50
N GLU A 15 7.26 19.61 -16.26
CA GLU A 15 7.84 20.95 -16.29
C GLU A 15 7.79 21.53 -14.87
N PRO A 16 8.89 21.45 -14.10
CA PRO A 16 8.88 21.89 -12.71
C PRO A 16 8.55 23.38 -12.58
N THR A 17 7.59 23.70 -11.72
CA THR A 17 7.21 25.09 -11.44
C THR A 17 7.26 25.37 -9.94
N ILE A 18 7.72 26.57 -9.58
CA ILE A 18 7.73 27.04 -8.20
C ILE A 18 6.45 27.83 -7.96
N ARG A 19 5.69 27.44 -6.92
CA ARG A 19 4.50 28.19 -6.48
C ARG A 19 4.53 28.32 -4.97
N GLY A 20 4.69 29.55 -4.48
CA GLY A 20 5.01 29.80 -3.08
C GLY A 20 6.35 29.14 -2.71
N ASP A 21 6.36 28.39 -1.62
CA ASP A 21 7.56 27.71 -1.11
C ASP A 21 7.69 26.25 -1.60
N ALA A 22 6.89 25.84 -2.60
CA ALA A 22 6.82 24.47 -3.08
C ALA A 22 7.19 24.34 -4.58
N ILE A 23 7.81 23.20 -4.91
CA ILE A 23 8.10 22.79 -6.29
C ILE A 23 7.07 21.75 -6.72
N TYR A 24 6.30 22.09 -7.76
CA TYR A 24 5.29 21.23 -8.34
C TYR A 24 5.84 20.56 -9.59
N ALA A 25 6.07 19.26 -9.51
CA ALA A 25 6.47 18.41 -10.63
C ALA A 25 6.21 16.94 -10.29
N ARG A 26 5.96 16.10 -11.29
CA ARG A 26 5.96 14.65 -11.14
C ARG A 26 7.37 14.18 -10.73
N GLY A 27 7.41 13.59 -9.54
CA GLY A 27 8.59 13.03 -8.91
C GLY A 27 9.45 14.03 -8.14
N SER A 28 8.94 15.25 -7.87
CA SER A 28 9.65 16.21 -7.01
C SER A 28 9.86 15.69 -5.59
N SER A 29 8.91 14.92 -5.06
CA SER A 29 8.93 14.32 -3.72
C SER A 29 8.95 12.78 -3.75
N ASP A 30 9.07 12.16 -4.92
CA ASP A 30 8.97 10.71 -5.08
C ASP A 30 9.68 10.27 -6.39
N ASP A 31 10.99 10.04 -6.38
CA ASP A 31 11.96 10.29 -5.30
C ASP A 31 13.10 11.23 -5.74
N LYS A 32 12.90 12.00 -6.82
CA LYS A 32 14.01 12.74 -7.46
C LYS A 32 14.57 13.84 -6.56
N GLY A 33 13.73 14.48 -5.76
CA GLY A 33 14.16 15.54 -4.85
C GLY A 33 15.07 15.03 -3.75
N GLN A 34 14.69 13.92 -3.11
CA GLN A 34 15.46 13.34 -2.01
C GLN A 34 16.71 12.62 -2.51
N MET A 35 16.62 11.88 -3.63
CA MET A 35 17.78 11.33 -4.33
C MET A 35 18.81 12.43 -4.64
N LEU A 36 18.39 13.56 -5.22
CA LEU A 36 19.28 14.69 -5.50
C LEU A 36 19.84 15.32 -4.23
N THR A 37 19.08 15.32 -3.13
CA THR A 37 19.53 15.85 -1.84
C THR A 37 20.76 15.10 -1.32
N HIS A 38 20.80 13.78 -1.40
CA HIS A 38 21.99 13.01 -1.02
C HIS A 38 23.23 13.38 -1.87
N ILE A 39 23.06 13.50 -3.18
CA ILE A 39 24.16 13.87 -4.10
C ILE A 39 24.65 15.29 -3.79
N LYS A 40 23.72 16.23 -3.60
CA LYS A 40 24.04 17.64 -3.32
C LYS A 40 24.68 17.83 -1.95
N SER A 41 24.28 17.06 -0.96
CA SER A 41 24.94 17.05 0.36
C SER A 41 26.39 16.58 0.27
N ALA A 42 26.66 15.50 -0.46
CA ALA A 42 28.03 15.03 -0.68
C ALA A 42 28.87 16.06 -1.46
N GLU A 43 28.31 16.67 -2.52
CA GLU A 43 28.97 17.72 -3.29
C GLU A 43 29.31 18.95 -2.42
N ALA A 44 28.34 19.43 -1.63
CA ALA A 44 28.50 20.58 -0.75
C ALA A 44 29.56 20.30 0.34
N TRP A 45 29.56 19.10 0.92
CA TRP A 45 30.55 18.69 1.91
C TRP A 45 31.96 18.62 1.30
N LEU A 46 32.11 18.04 0.12
CA LEU A 46 33.40 18.00 -0.57
C LEU A 46 33.95 19.39 -0.87
N LYS A 47 33.09 20.32 -1.32
CA LYS A 47 33.49 21.71 -1.61
C LYS A 47 33.94 22.48 -0.36
N THR A 48 33.39 22.16 0.81
CA THR A 48 33.63 22.92 2.04
C THR A 48 34.67 22.28 2.95
N ALA A 49 34.66 20.96 3.11
CA ALA A 49 35.55 20.20 3.99
C ALA A 49 36.70 19.49 3.25
N GLY A 50 36.70 19.48 1.92
CA GLY A 50 37.77 18.90 1.07
C GLY A 50 37.80 17.38 0.98
N LYS A 51 37.11 16.65 1.86
CA LYS A 51 36.92 15.19 1.81
C LYS A 51 35.61 14.78 2.49
N LEU A 52 35.05 13.65 2.06
CA LEU A 52 33.89 13.06 2.72
C LEU A 52 34.29 12.46 4.07
N PRO A 53 33.41 12.50 5.09
CA PRO A 53 33.67 11.92 6.40
C PRO A 53 33.45 10.41 6.42
N VAL A 54 32.80 9.87 5.39
CA VAL A 54 32.49 8.44 5.19
C VAL A 54 32.67 8.06 3.72
N ASN A 55 32.82 6.76 3.45
CA ASN A 55 32.70 6.22 2.10
C ASN A 55 31.21 6.15 1.72
N ILE A 56 30.86 6.53 0.49
CA ILE A 56 29.48 6.56 0.03
C ILE A 56 29.34 5.67 -1.21
N HIS A 57 28.40 4.72 -1.15
CA HIS A 57 27.88 4.02 -2.31
C HIS A 57 26.52 4.62 -2.68
N PHE A 58 26.39 5.14 -3.90
CA PHE A 58 25.10 5.52 -4.45
C PHE A 58 24.52 4.33 -5.22
N VAL A 59 23.43 3.77 -4.72
CA VAL A 59 22.62 2.77 -5.43
C VAL A 59 21.32 3.46 -5.82
N ILE A 60 21.19 3.79 -7.11
CA ILE A 60 20.04 4.51 -7.66
C ILE A 60 19.45 3.61 -8.74
N GLU A 61 18.20 3.24 -8.58
CA GLU A 61 17.48 2.34 -9.49
C GLU A 61 16.29 3.06 -10.14
N GLY A 62 15.58 2.40 -11.06
CA GLY A 62 14.54 3.04 -11.89
C GLY A 62 13.26 2.23 -12.04
N GLU A 63 13.14 1.13 -11.29
CA GLU A 63 12.07 0.15 -11.31
C GLU A 63 11.22 0.13 -10.03
N GLU A 64 11.51 0.98 -9.02
CA GLU A 64 10.76 1.04 -7.74
C GLU A 64 9.24 1.01 -7.96
N GLU A 65 8.78 1.90 -8.82
CA GLU A 65 7.37 2.11 -9.16
C GLU A 65 6.70 0.98 -9.93
N VAL A 66 7.51 -0.01 -10.35
CA VAL A 66 7.08 -1.21 -11.07
C VAL A 66 7.56 -2.48 -10.35
N GLY A 67 7.98 -2.36 -9.08
CA GLY A 67 8.26 -3.45 -8.16
C GLY A 67 9.73 -3.87 -8.05
N SER A 68 10.70 -3.06 -8.52
CA SER A 68 12.15 -3.29 -8.30
C SER A 68 12.66 -4.68 -8.72
N ASN A 69 12.06 -5.30 -9.75
CA ASN A 69 12.28 -6.72 -10.08
C ASN A 69 13.74 -7.11 -10.36
N ASN A 70 14.61 -6.16 -10.70
CA ASN A 70 16.03 -6.39 -10.93
C ASN A 70 16.95 -5.89 -9.81
N LEU A 71 16.44 -5.14 -8.82
CA LEU A 71 17.25 -4.59 -7.74
C LEU A 71 17.88 -5.70 -6.90
N ASP A 72 17.09 -6.70 -6.47
CA ASP A 72 17.60 -7.83 -5.68
C ASP A 72 18.71 -8.60 -6.40
N LYS A 73 18.54 -8.82 -7.70
CA LYS A 73 19.55 -9.49 -8.54
C LYS A 73 20.84 -8.68 -8.61
N PHE A 74 20.72 -7.36 -8.73
CA PHE A 74 21.87 -6.45 -8.73
C PHE A 74 22.59 -6.47 -7.38
N LEU A 75 21.85 -6.35 -6.28
CA LEU A 75 22.40 -6.37 -4.92
C LEU A 75 23.11 -7.70 -4.63
N GLU A 76 22.56 -8.84 -5.06
CA GLU A 76 23.20 -10.14 -4.92
C GLU A 76 24.49 -10.23 -5.75
N ALA A 77 24.43 -9.86 -7.03
CA ALA A 77 25.56 -9.95 -7.94
C ALA A 77 26.75 -9.06 -7.54
N TYR A 78 26.48 -7.95 -6.82
CA TYR A 78 27.50 -6.98 -6.40
C TYR A 78 27.65 -6.91 -4.87
N ARG A 79 27.14 -7.89 -4.13
CA ARG A 79 27.13 -7.95 -2.65
C ARG A 79 28.47 -7.55 -2.02
N ASP A 80 29.57 -8.13 -2.50
CA ASP A 80 30.90 -7.87 -1.96
C ASP A 80 31.39 -6.44 -2.24
N LYS A 81 31.02 -5.86 -3.39
CA LYS A 81 31.41 -4.49 -3.78
C LYS A 81 30.56 -3.41 -3.11
N LEU A 82 29.34 -3.76 -2.72
CA LEU A 82 28.37 -2.88 -2.08
C LEU A 82 28.33 -3.06 -0.55
N LYS A 83 29.24 -3.86 0.00
CA LYS A 83 29.33 -4.06 1.44
C LYS A 83 29.48 -2.71 2.16
N CYS A 84 28.55 -2.41 3.03
CA CYS A 84 28.49 -1.17 3.81
C CYS A 84 28.14 -1.46 5.28
N ASP A 85 28.42 -0.50 6.15
CA ASP A 85 28.06 -0.58 7.58
C ASP A 85 26.61 -0.15 7.85
N VAL A 86 26.04 0.68 6.96
CA VAL A 86 24.68 1.20 7.03
C VAL A 86 24.16 1.53 5.62
N ALA A 87 22.87 1.29 5.40
CA ALA A 87 22.13 1.77 4.24
C ALA A 87 21.15 2.87 4.69
N VAL A 88 21.13 3.99 3.97
CA VAL A 88 20.23 5.11 4.24
C VAL A 88 19.35 5.32 3.02
N VAL A 89 18.03 5.34 3.24
CA VAL A 89 17.02 5.54 2.20
C VAL A 89 16.16 6.73 2.62
N SER A 90 15.97 7.69 1.71
CA SER A 90 15.19 8.90 1.95
C SER A 90 13.96 8.95 1.05
N ASP A 91 13.12 7.93 1.12
CA ASP A 91 11.92 7.80 0.28
C ASP A 91 10.64 7.74 1.13
N THR A 92 10.62 8.55 2.19
CA THR A 92 9.46 8.65 3.10
C THR A 92 9.20 10.10 3.48
N ALA A 93 8.00 10.37 4.01
CA ALA A 93 7.57 11.72 4.34
C ALA A 93 7.92 12.11 5.78
N GLN A 94 8.04 13.42 5.99
CA GLN A 94 7.94 14.00 7.34
C GLN A 94 6.55 13.73 7.94
N TYR A 95 6.43 13.75 9.26
CA TYR A 95 5.13 13.57 9.90
C TYR A 95 4.18 14.75 9.59
N ALA A 96 4.69 15.97 9.75
CA ALA A 96 3.97 17.21 9.48
C ALA A 96 4.99 18.35 9.24
N PRO A 97 4.56 19.51 8.71
CA PRO A 97 5.44 20.67 8.57
C PRO A 97 6.15 21.02 9.89
N GLY A 98 7.49 21.01 9.87
CA GLY A 98 8.32 21.29 11.06
C GLY A 98 8.49 20.12 12.03
N ILE A 99 7.90 18.95 11.74
CA ILE A 99 8.02 17.74 12.57
C ILE A 99 8.70 16.65 11.72
N PRO A 100 10.04 16.49 11.81
CA PRO A 100 10.74 15.46 11.07
C PRO A 100 10.31 14.07 11.54
N GLY A 101 10.41 13.09 10.64
CA GLY A 101 10.15 11.69 10.94
C GLY A 101 11.37 10.84 10.59
N ILE A 102 11.71 9.90 11.47
CA ILE A 102 12.65 8.82 11.16
C ILE A 102 11.83 7.54 11.04
N THR A 103 11.68 7.07 9.82
CA THR A 103 10.88 5.88 9.52
C THR A 103 11.67 4.63 9.90
N TYR A 104 11.24 3.94 10.96
CA TYR A 104 11.85 2.68 11.39
C TYR A 104 11.12 1.44 10.86
N GLY A 105 10.03 1.60 10.12
CA GLY A 105 9.32 0.47 9.53
C GLY A 105 8.38 0.88 8.41
N LEU A 106 8.19 -0.04 7.46
CA LEU A 106 7.29 0.11 6.33
C LEU A 106 6.38 -1.10 6.23
N ARG A 107 5.12 -0.84 5.90
CA ARG A 107 4.17 -1.92 5.62
C ARG A 107 4.54 -2.59 4.31
N GLY A 108 4.46 -3.91 4.31
CA GLY A 108 4.49 -4.71 3.11
C GLY A 108 3.16 -4.62 2.34
N ILE A 109 3.05 -5.43 1.31
CA ILE A 109 1.86 -5.48 0.47
C ILE A 109 1.63 -6.91 -0.01
N LEU A 110 0.36 -7.23 -0.22
CA LEU A 110 -0.12 -8.35 -0.99
C LEU A 110 -1.20 -7.82 -1.92
N ALA A 111 -1.18 -8.22 -3.19
CA ALA A 111 -2.18 -7.81 -4.16
C ALA A 111 -2.74 -9.01 -4.91
N CYS A 112 -4.05 -9.02 -5.16
CA CYS A 112 -4.71 -10.07 -5.94
C CYS A 112 -5.90 -9.52 -6.74
N GLU A 113 -6.28 -10.24 -7.79
CA GLU A 113 -7.54 -10.06 -8.51
C GLU A 113 -8.36 -11.34 -8.45
N VAL A 114 -9.66 -11.20 -8.20
CA VAL A 114 -10.58 -12.34 -8.05
C VAL A 114 -11.77 -12.14 -8.96
N THR A 115 -12.02 -13.13 -9.84
CA THR A 115 -13.14 -13.11 -10.77
C THR A 115 -14.06 -14.29 -10.52
N LEU A 116 -15.35 -14.00 -10.29
CA LEU A 116 -16.41 -15.00 -10.31
C LEU A 116 -17.03 -15.06 -11.70
N THR A 117 -17.10 -16.25 -12.29
CA THR A 117 -17.80 -16.52 -13.55
C THR A 117 -19.00 -17.42 -13.28
N GLY A 118 -20.18 -16.98 -13.71
CA GLY A 118 -21.44 -17.74 -13.61
C GLY A 118 -21.94 -18.19 -14.98
N PRO A 119 -23.06 -17.61 -15.47
CA PRO A 119 -23.62 -18.03 -16.76
C PRO A 119 -22.68 -17.70 -17.92
N ARG A 120 -22.81 -18.45 -19.03
CA ARG A 120 -21.94 -18.31 -20.23
C ARG A 120 -22.07 -16.96 -20.92
N GLN A 121 -23.14 -16.23 -20.65
CA GLN A 121 -23.44 -14.88 -21.14
C GLN A 121 -24.35 -14.18 -20.12
N ASP A 122 -24.53 -12.87 -20.27
CA ASP A 122 -25.50 -12.13 -19.47
C ASP A 122 -26.92 -12.65 -19.73
N LEU A 123 -27.73 -12.78 -18.66
CA LEU A 123 -29.07 -13.35 -18.74
C LEU A 123 -30.13 -12.34 -18.33
N HIS A 124 -31.34 -12.44 -18.88
CA HIS A 124 -32.47 -11.59 -18.49
C HIS A 124 -32.83 -11.78 -17.00
N SER A 125 -32.67 -10.75 -16.18
CA SER A 125 -32.82 -10.87 -14.72
C SER A 125 -34.25 -11.19 -14.27
N GLY A 126 -35.26 -10.81 -15.04
CA GLY A 126 -36.65 -11.18 -14.74
C GLY A 126 -36.99 -12.65 -14.99
N VAL A 127 -36.23 -13.34 -15.85
CA VAL A 127 -36.49 -14.75 -16.19
C VAL A 127 -35.61 -15.68 -15.35
N PHE A 128 -34.35 -15.30 -15.18
CA PHE A 128 -33.35 -16.13 -14.51
C PHE A 128 -33.04 -15.68 -13.07
N GLY A 129 -33.59 -14.54 -12.64
CA GLY A 129 -33.40 -14.00 -11.29
C GLY A 129 -33.91 -14.96 -10.23
N GLY A 130 -33.08 -15.25 -9.23
CA GLY A 130 -33.40 -16.24 -8.18
C GLY A 130 -33.24 -17.70 -8.60
N ALA A 131 -33.16 -18.01 -9.91
CA ALA A 131 -32.92 -19.36 -10.39
C ALA A 131 -31.44 -19.75 -10.41
N ILE A 132 -30.54 -18.77 -10.56
CA ILE A 132 -29.08 -18.98 -10.54
C ILE A 132 -28.36 -17.98 -9.64
N ALA A 133 -27.14 -18.34 -9.23
CA ALA A 133 -26.26 -17.42 -8.52
C ALA A 133 -25.86 -16.26 -9.44
N ASN A 134 -26.18 -15.03 -9.03
CA ASN A 134 -25.73 -13.82 -9.71
C ASN A 134 -24.29 -13.49 -9.27
N PRO A 135 -23.29 -13.50 -10.18
CA PRO A 135 -21.89 -13.20 -9.85
C PRO A 135 -21.70 -11.87 -9.11
N ALA A 136 -22.43 -10.81 -9.47
CA ALA A 136 -22.33 -9.50 -8.82
C ALA A 136 -22.77 -9.56 -7.35
N ASN A 137 -23.89 -10.24 -7.08
CA ASN A 137 -24.37 -10.40 -5.71
C ASN A 137 -23.42 -11.27 -4.87
N GLN A 138 -22.84 -12.30 -5.48
CA GLN A 138 -21.99 -13.24 -4.76
C GLN A 138 -20.60 -12.67 -4.48
N ILE A 139 -20.02 -11.87 -5.38
CA ILE A 139 -18.74 -11.21 -5.10
C ILE A 139 -18.89 -10.18 -3.97
N ALA A 140 -20.01 -9.45 -3.93
CA ALA A 140 -20.31 -8.54 -2.82
C ALA A 140 -20.41 -9.28 -1.48
N ARG A 141 -21.00 -10.48 -1.46
CA ARG A 141 -21.06 -11.34 -0.27
C ARG A 141 -19.69 -11.87 0.14
N LEU A 142 -18.78 -12.15 -0.81
CA LEU A 142 -17.40 -12.53 -0.48
C LEU A 142 -16.63 -11.35 0.12
N ILE A 143 -16.77 -10.16 -0.47
CA ILE A 143 -16.14 -8.93 0.03
C ILE A 143 -16.60 -8.61 1.45
N ALA A 144 -17.91 -8.69 1.70
CA ALA A 144 -18.48 -8.44 3.02
C ALA A 144 -17.98 -9.41 4.10
N ARG A 145 -17.37 -10.55 3.73
CA ARG A 145 -16.75 -11.49 4.68
C ARG A 145 -15.30 -11.16 4.99
N LEU A 146 -14.67 -10.24 4.28
CA LEU A 146 -13.25 -9.90 4.51
C LEU A 146 -13.05 -9.22 5.87
N HIS A 147 -14.06 -8.52 6.38
CA HIS A 147 -14.05 -7.90 7.70
C HIS A 147 -15.26 -8.32 8.52
N ASP A 148 -15.13 -8.24 9.85
CA ASP A 148 -16.28 -8.23 10.75
C ASP A 148 -16.83 -6.81 10.97
N ASP A 149 -17.85 -6.72 11.82
CA ASP A 149 -18.50 -5.46 12.19
C ASP A 149 -17.58 -4.50 12.98
N ASN A 150 -16.41 -4.96 13.42
CA ASN A 150 -15.40 -4.17 14.14
C ASN A 150 -14.18 -3.84 13.27
N GLY A 151 -14.25 -4.10 11.96
CA GLY A 151 -13.17 -3.82 11.01
C GLY A 151 -11.97 -4.77 11.10
N GLN A 152 -12.07 -5.89 11.82
CA GLN A 152 -11.01 -6.89 11.88
C GLN A 152 -11.06 -7.80 10.64
N VAL A 153 -9.90 -8.06 10.03
CA VAL A 153 -9.79 -8.92 8.85
C VAL A 153 -10.06 -10.39 9.21
N GLN A 154 -10.97 -11.05 8.50
CA GLN A 154 -11.46 -12.40 8.84
C GLN A 154 -10.77 -13.54 8.08
N ILE A 155 -9.67 -13.23 7.38
CA ILE A 155 -8.87 -14.24 6.69
C ILE A 155 -8.16 -15.11 7.75
N PRO A 156 -8.27 -16.46 7.70
CA PRO A 156 -7.62 -17.32 8.67
C PRO A 156 -6.11 -17.10 8.73
N GLY A 157 -5.56 -17.02 9.93
CA GLY A 157 -4.13 -16.80 10.14
C GLY A 157 -3.61 -15.40 9.77
N PHE A 158 -4.49 -14.45 9.45
CA PHE A 158 -4.08 -13.10 9.06
C PHE A 158 -3.28 -12.38 10.13
N TYR A 159 -3.61 -12.61 11.42
CA TYR A 159 -2.96 -11.96 12.55
C TYR A 159 -1.94 -12.82 13.30
N ASP A 160 -1.76 -14.09 12.92
CA ASP A 160 -0.96 -15.06 13.69
C ASP A 160 0.51 -14.61 13.86
N ASP A 161 1.07 -14.01 12.82
CA ASP A 161 2.47 -13.59 12.77
C ASP A 161 2.63 -12.07 13.05
N VAL A 162 1.54 -11.36 13.35
CA VAL A 162 1.58 -9.91 13.64
C VAL A 162 2.21 -9.67 15.00
N ILE A 163 3.29 -8.88 15.01
CA ILE A 163 3.89 -8.38 16.26
C ILE A 163 2.95 -7.32 16.85
N PRO A 164 2.43 -7.49 18.07
CA PRO A 164 1.62 -6.47 18.72
C PRO A 164 2.42 -5.20 18.98
N LEU A 165 1.79 -4.04 18.82
CA LEU A 165 2.39 -2.76 19.21
C LEU A 165 2.72 -2.77 20.70
N SER A 166 3.99 -2.50 21.02
CA SER A 166 4.48 -2.39 22.38
C SER A 166 3.85 -1.19 23.11
N PRO A 167 3.77 -1.20 24.45
CA PRO A 167 3.30 -0.05 25.21
C PRO A 167 4.07 1.24 24.90
N GLU A 168 5.37 1.14 24.60
CA GLU A 168 6.20 2.29 24.22
C GLU A 168 5.79 2.85 22.86
N GLU A 169 5.61 2.00 21.83
CA GLU A 169 5.12 2.45 20.52
C GLU A 169 3.74 3.11 20.64
N ARG A 170 2.84 2.52 21.42
CA ARG A 170 1.50 3.11 21.67
C ARG A 170 1.58 4.46 22.38
N SER A 171 2.50 4.63 23.33
CA SER A 171 2.75 5.94 23.97
C SER A 171 3.23 6.96 22.95
N ARG A 172 4.22 6.59 22.11
CA ARG A 172 4.74 7.48 21.06
C ARG A 172 3.67 7.89 20.05
N TYR A 173 2.76 6.99 19.68
CA TYR A 173 1.60 7.36 18.85
C TYR A 173 0.71 8.40 19.52
N SER A 174 0.49 8.29 20.82
CA SER A 174 -0.36 9.24 21.57
C SER A 174 0.27 10.62 21.78
N GLU A 175 1.60 10.71 21.67
CA GLU A 175 2.36 11.96 21.79
C GLU A 175 2.40 12.77 20.47
N LEU A 176 2.05 12.14 19.34
CA LEU A 176 2.01 12.83 18.06
C LEU A 176 0.89 13.87 18.04
N PRO A 177 1.14 15.09 17.51
CA PRO A 177 0.11 16.11 17.41
C PRO A 177 -0.85 15.74 16.27
N PHE A 178 -1.84 14.91 16.60
CA PHE A 178 -2.87 14.45 15.66
C PHE A 178 -4.23 15.03 16.04
N ASP A 179 -4.82 15.75 15.11
CA ASP A 179 -6.17 16.28 15.23
C ASP A 179 -7.10 15.43 14.34
N ARG A 180 -7.95 14.64 15.00
CA ARG A 180 -8.92 13.77 14.34
C ARG A 180 -9.89 14.55 13.46
N GLU A 181 -10.44 15.66 13.96
CA GLU A 181 -11.45 16.43 13.24
C GLU A 181 -10.86 17.13 12.02
N LYS A 182 -9.65 17.67 12.17
CA LYS A 182 -8.91 18.22 11.04
C LYS A 182 -8.61 17.15 9.98
N PHE A 183 -8.14 15.97 10.40
CA PHE A 183 -7.88 14.85 9.50
C PHE A 183 -9.13 14.43 8.71
N LEU A 184 -10.27 14.27 9.40
CA LEU A 184 -11.54 13.89 8.79
C LEU A 184 -12.05 14.98 7.82
N THR A 185 -11.91 16.25 8.18
CA THR A 185 -12.24 17.40 7.34
C THR A 185 -11.38 17.44 6.07
N GLU A 186 -10.06 17.23 6.19
CA GLU A 186 -9.13 17.24 5.06
C GLU A 186 -9.40 16.07 4.08
N VAL A 187 -9.80 14.91 4.60
CA VAL A 187 -10.17 13.74 3.78
C VAL A 187 -11.60 13.85 3.22
N GLY A 188 -12.45 14.67 3.83
CA GLY A 188 -13.83 14.92 3.39
C GLY A 188 -14.84 13.87 3.88
N VAL A 189 -14.68 13.37 5.10
CA VAL A 189 -15.58 12.39 5.74
C VAL A 189 -15.95 12.83 7.16
N ASP A 190 -17.09 12.37 7.67
CA ASP A 190 -17.58 12.77 9.00
C ASP A 190 -17.18 11.79 10.13
N ALA A 191 -16.63 10.62 9.77
CA ALA A 191 -16.25 9.58 10.72
C ALA A 191 -15.09 8.72 10.20
N ASP A 192 -14.27 8.22 11.12
CA ASP A 192 -13.27 7.20 10.85
C ASP A 192 -13.86 5.78 10.98
N TRP A 193 -13.22 4.82 10.32
CA TRP A 193 -13.58 3.40 10.35
C TRP A 193 -12.32 2.52 10.37
N GLY A 194 -12.41 1.35 10.98
CA GLY A 194 -11.34 0.34 10.98
C GLY A 194 -11.31 -0.50 12.24
N GLU A 195 -10.27 -1.33 12.36
CA GLU A 195 -10.06 -2.27 13.47
C GLU A 195 -10.24 -1.60 14.85
N ALA A 196 -11.24 -2.07 15.61
CA ALA A 196 -11.53 -1.59 16.95
C ALA A 196 -10.35 -1.78 17.91
N GLY A 197 -10.18 -0.85 18.86
CA GLY A 197 -9.09 -0.86 19.84
C GLY A 197 -7.80 -0.16 19.39
N TYR A 198 -7.76 0.34 18.15
CA TYR A 198 -6.64 1.08 17.59
C TYR A 198 -7.05 2.48 17.12
N SER A 199 -6.22 3.47 17.43
CA SER A 199 -6.33 4.83 16.91
C SER A 199 -6.13 4.89 15.39
N ILE A 200 -6.48 6.01 14.77
CA ILE A 200 -6.26 6.23 13.34
C ILE A 200 -4.78 6.09 12.97
N LEU A 201 -3.87 6.60 13.81
CA LEU A 201 -2.44 6.52 13.55
C LEU A 201 -1.91 5.08 13.61
N GLU A 202 -2.36 4.31 14.61
CA GLU A 202 -2.03 2.88 14.71
C GLU A 202 -2.55 2.12 13.48
N ARG A 203 -3.81 2.33 13.08
CA ARG A 203 -4.39 1.72 11.87
C ARG A 203 -3.64 2.07 10.58
N ARG A 204 -3.16 3.31 10.48
CA ARG A 204 -2.45 3.81 9.29
C ARG A 204 -1.03 3.27 9.13
N SER A 205 -0.42 2.69 10.16
CA SER A 205 1.01 2.35 10.12
C SER A 205 1.36 1.04 10.82
N GLY A 206 0.80 0.79 12.00
CA GLY A 206 1.12 -0.35 12.86
C GLY A 206 0.16 -1.54 12.74
N ARG A 207 -0.91 -1.44 11.95
CA ARG A 207 -1.89 -2.53 11.73
C ARG A 207 -1.93 -2.98 10.27
N PRO A 208 -2.15 -4.28 10.01
CA PRO A 208 -2.39 -4.76 8.66
C PRO A 208 -3.79 -4.37 8.19
N THR A 209 -4.00 -4.29 6.88
CA THR A 209 -5.29 -3.94 6.28
C THR A 209 -5.64 -4.88 5.14
N CYS A 210 -6.91 -4.91 4.73
CA CYS A 210 -7.40 -5.61 3.56
C CYS A 210 -8.39 -4.67 2.87
N GLU A 211 -8.13 -4.23 1.64
CA GLU A 211 -8.90 -3.18 0.98
C GLU A 211 -9.37 -3.63 -0.39
N VAL A 212 -10.59 -3.26 -0.76
CA VAL A 212 -11.10 -3.40 -2.13
C VAL A 212 -10.72 -2.15 -2.91
N ASN A 213 -9.83 -2.32 -3.89
CA ASN A 213 -9.35 -1.21 -4.73
C ASN A 213 -10.16 -1.06 -6.02
N GLY A 214 -10.93 -2.09 -6.39
CA GLY A 214 -11.80 -2.04 -7.57
C GLY A 214 -12.82 -3.15 -7.52
N LEU A 215 -14.04 -2.84 -7.96
CA LEU A 215 -15.16 -3.78 -8.04
C LEU A 215 -15.98 -3.44 -9.29
N PHE A 216 -16.09 -4.41 -10.21
CA PHE A 216 -16.84 -4.18 -11.46
C PHE A 216 -17.57 -5.44 -11.92
N SER A 217 -18.78 -5.24 -12.45
CA SER A 217 -19.64 -6.28 -12.99
C SER A 217 -20.80 -5.66 -13.78
N GLY A 218 -21.30 -6.38 -14.79
CA GLY A 218 -22.54 -6.03 -15.49
C GLY A 218 -22.52 -4.67 -16.20
N TYR A 219 -23.69 -4.04 -16.25
CA TYR A 219 -23.92 -2.80 -16.98
C TYR A 219 -23.48 -1.57 -16.17
N GLN A 220 -22.65 -0.72 -16.78
CA GLN A 220 -22.06 0.48 -16.16
C GLN A 220 -22.40 1.76 -16.96
N GLY A 221 -23.27 1.66 -17.97
CA GLY A 221 -23.71 2.80 -18.78
C GLY A 221 -24.88 3.55 -18.15
N GLU A 222 -25.42 4.52 -18.89
CA GLU A 222 -26.57 5.32 -18.46
C GLU A 222 -27.87 4.49 -18.40
N GLY A 223 -28.65 4.67 -17.33
CA GLY A 223 -29.93 3.99 -17.16
C GLY A 223 -29.83 2.53 -16.73
N PRO A 224 -30.95 1.80 -16.64
CA PRO A 224 -30.95 0.41 -16.18
C PRO A 224 -30.78 -0.59 -17.33
N LYS A 225 -30.10 -1.72 -17.04
CA LYS A 225 -30.13 -2.93 -17.87
C LYS A 225 -30.46 -4.14 -16.98
N THR A 226 -31.58 -4.79 -17.25
CA THR A 226 -32.15 -5.88 -16.43
C THR A 226 -31.46 -7.23 -16.69
N ILE A 227 -30.21 -7.35 -16.24
CA ILE A 227 -29.39 -8.55 -16.45
C ILE A 227 -28.88 -9.20 -15.16
N ILE A 228 -28.60 -10.50 -15.25
CA ILE A 228 -27.62 -11.19 -14.41
C ILE A 228 -26.32 -11.19 -15.20
N PRO A 229 -25.25 -10.53 -14.72
CA PRO A 229 -23.98 -10.51 -15.42
C PRO A 229 -23.34 -11.91 -15.44
N SER A 230 -22.64 -12.20 -16.52
CA SER A 230 -21.84 -13.43 -16.64
C SER A 230 -20.66 -13.49 -15.67
N LYS A 231 -20.11 -12.33 -15.29
CA LYS A 231 -18.91 -12.22 -14.45
C LYS A 231 -18.96 -11.03 -13.49
N ALA A 232 -18.23 -11.16 -12.39
CA ALA A 232 -17.92 -10.05 -11.49
C ALA A 232 -16.47 -10.17 -11.02
N THR A 233 -15.77 -9.04 -10.90
CA THR A 233 -14.35 -9.01 -10.54
C THR A 233 -14.10 -8.00 -9.43
N VAL A 234 -13.21 -8.37 -8.50
CA VAL A 234 -12.72 -7.50 -7.43
C VAL A 234 -11.18 -7.50 -7.42
N LYS A 235 -10.59 -6.35 -7.17
CA LYS A 235 -9.15 -6.16 -6.91
C LYS A 235 -8.97 -5.89 -5.42
N ILE A 236 -8.11 -6.67 -4.77
CA ILE A 236 -7.88 -6.58 -3.33
C ILE A 236 -6.39 -6.35 -3.09
N THR A 237 -6.08 -5.45 -2.17
CA THR A 237 -4.73 -5.31 -1.60
C THR A 237 -4.78 -5.45 -0.10
N CYS A 238 -3.77 -6.10 0.47
CA CYS A 238 -3.55 -6.12 1.90
C CYS A 238 -2.25 -5.39 2.21
N ARG A 239 -2.28 -4.46 3.15
CA ARG A 239 -1.03 -3.93 3.73
C ARG A 239 -0.60 -4.86 4.85
N LEU A 240 0.67 -5.27 4.82
CA LEU A 240 1.24 -6.21 5.77
C LEU A 240 2.11 -5.46 6.76
N VAL A 241 2.10 -5.87 8.03
CA VAL A 241 3.01 -5.37 9.06
C VAL A 241 4.18 -6.35 9.23
N PRO A 242 5.25 -5.96 9.96
CA PRO A 242 6.43 -6.81 10.12
C PRO A 242 6.10 -8.24 10.57
N ASN A 243 6.93 -9.19 10.15
CA ASN A 243 6.85 -10.62 10.43
C ASN A 243 5.72 -11.40 9.72
N GLN A 244 4.84 -10.72 8.96
CA GLN A 244 3.87 -11.41 8.10
C GLN A 244 4.51 -11.91 6.79
N ASP A 245 4.21 -13.16 6.42
CA ASP A 245 4.63 -13.77 5.16
C ASP A 245 3.59 -13.54 4.04
N PRO A 246 3.92 -12.81 2.96
CA PRO A 246 2.98 -12.52 1.89
C PRO A 246 2.53 -13.78 1.11
N GLY A 247 3.38 -14.80 0.98
CA GLY A 247 3.04 -16.05 0.30
C GLY A 247 1.99 -16.85 1.08
N LYS A 248 2.21 -17.07 2.37
CA LYS A 248 1.28 -17.73 3.30
C LYS A 248 -0.07 -17.02 3.33
N LEU A 249 -0.07 -15.70 3.39
CA LEU A 249 -1.31 -14.91 3.40
C LEU A 249 -2.04 -14.91 2.05
N THR A 250 -1.31 -14.99 0.94
CA THR A 250 -1.91 -15.16 -0.40
C THR A 250 -2.67 -16.47 -0.49
N GLU A 251 -2.04 -17.57 -0.06
CA GLU A 251 -2.67 -18.89 -0.02
C GLU A 251 -3.88 -18.91 0.92
N SER A 252 -3.77 -18.28 2.09
CA SER A 252 -4.88 -18.21 3.04
C SER A 252 -6.08 -17.41 2.49
N LEU A 253 -5.82 -16.26 1.85
CA LEU A 253 -6.87 -15.46 1.21
C LEU A 253 -7.53 -16.24 0.07
N GLU A 254 -6.75 -16.89 -0.79
CA GLU A 254 -7.29 -17.72 -1.88
C GLU A 254 -8.16 -18.85 -1.32
N HIS A 255 -7.68 -19.57 -0.31
CA HIS A 255 -8.42 -20.64 0.34
C HIS A 255 -9.73 -20.13 0.96
N PHE A 256 -9.65 -19.00 1.68
CA PHE A 256 -10.80 -18.36 2.30
C PHE A 256 -11.88 -18.01 1.28
N LEU A 257 -11.50 -17.39 0.16
CA LEU A 257 -12.43 -17.01 -0.90
C LEU A 257 -13.02 -18.22 -1.62
N ARG A 258 -12.20 -19.24 -1.92
CA ARG A 258 -12.67 -20.49 -2.54
C ARG A 258 -13.65 -21.24 -1.65
N LYS A 259 -13.38 -21.33 -0.35
CA LYS A 259 -14.25 -21.96 0.64
C LYS A 259 -15.62 -21.32 0.71
N HIS A 260 -15.69 -19.99 0.54
CA HIS A 260 -16.95 -19.24 0.59
C HIS A 260 -17.59 -19.01 -0.78
N CYS A 261 -16.94 -19.44 -1.87
CA CYS A 261 -17.49 -19.34 -3.22
C CYS A 261 -18.71 -20.27 -3.34
N PRO A 262 -19.90 -19.73 -3.70
CA PRO A 262 -21.10 -20.53 -3.77
C PRO A 262 -21.02 -21.55 -4.92
N PRO A 263 -21.68 -22.71 -4.78
CA PRO A 263 -21.83 -23.66 -5.88
C PRO A 263 -22.42 -23.01 -7.13
N GLY A 264 -21.97 -23.45 -8.31
CA GLY A 264 -22.43 -22.93 -9.60
C GLY A 264 -21.68 -21.70 -10.11
N LEU A 265 -20.75 -21.13 -9.33
CA LEU A 265 -19.79 -20.13 -9.80
C LEU A 265 -18.38 -20.71 -9.87
N LYS A 266 -17.62 -20.30 -10.88
CA LYS A 266 -16.19 -20.57 -10.99
C LYS A 266 -15.40 -19.38 -10.46
N LEU A 267 -14.58 -19.60 -9.44
CA LEU A 267 -13.65 -18.60 -8.91
C LEU A 267 -12.27 -18.75 -9.57
N GLN A 268 -11.82 -17.67 -10.20
CA GLN A 268 -10.45 -17.47 -10.62
C GLN A 268 -9.77 -16.49 -9.67
N PHE A 269 -8.62 -16.90 -9.12
CA PHE A 269 -7.77 -16.10 -8.26
C PHE A 269 -6.46 -15.84 -9.02
N THR A 270 -6.07 -14.58 -9.14
CA THR A 270 -4.85 -14.16 -9.82
C THR A 270 -4.00 -13.38 -8.82
N PRO A 271 -2.95 -13.96 -8.24
CA PRO A 271 -2.02 -13.23 -7.39
C PRO A 271 -1.20 -12.25 -8.21
N TRP A 272 -0.87 -11.12 -7.61
CA TRP A 272 0.05 -10.11 -8.12
C TRP A 272 1.29 -10.03 -7.21
N HIS A 273 1.91 -8.86 -7.10
CA HIS A 273 3.10 -8.68 -6.27
C HIS A 273 2.79 -8.84 -4.77
N GLY A 274 3.78 -9.33 -4.03
CA GLY A 274 3.76 -9.47 -2.59
C GLY A 274 5.14 -9.14 -2.02
N CYS A 275 5.18 -8.36 -0.94
CA CYS A 275 6.40 -8.00 -0.22
C CYS A 275 6.10 -7.96 1.28
N ALA A 276 7.02 -8.47 2.10
CA ALA A 276 6.88 -8.47 3.54
C ALA A 276 7.00 -7.05 4.11
N GLY A 277 6.38 -6.82 5.28
CA GLY A 277 6.66 -5.62 6.06
C GLY A 277 8.06 -5.67 6.67
N LEU A 278 8.66 -4.51 6.86
CA LEU A 278 10.01 -4.37 7.40
C LEU A 278 10.01 -3.46 8.62
N VAL A 279 10.87 -3.78 9.58
CA VAL A 279 11.15 -2.96 10.76
C VAL A 279 12.65 -2.98 11.03
N PHE A 280 13.17 -1.86 11.49
CA PHE A 280 14.57 -1.65 11.83
C PHE A 280 14.72 -1.50 13.35
N ASP A 281 15.84 -1.99 13.87
CA ASP A 281 16.21 -1.77 15.27
C ASP A 281 16.46 -0.28 15.52
N THR A 282 15.69 0.31 16.43
CA THR A 282 15.78 1.74 16.76
C THR A 282 16.84 2.06 17.82
N SER A 283 17.41 1.04 18.47
CA SER A 283 18.43 1.21 19.51
C SER A 283 19.86 1.28 18.96
N GLY A 284 20.04 0.94 17.68
CA GLY A 284 21.35 0.90 17.03
C GLY A 284 22.01 2.29 16.89
N PRO A 285 23.35 2.33 16.79
CA PRO A 285 24.10 3.59 16.69
C PRO A 285 23.73 4.43 15.47
N TRP A 286 23.30 3.80 14.38
CA TRP A 286 22.88 4.49 13.16
C TRP A 286 21.53 5.20 13.31
N MET A 287 20.59 4.61 14.06
CA MET A 287 19.31 5.26 14.34
C MET A 287 19.48 6.47 15.27
N GLN A 288 20.43 6.40 16.21
CA GLN A 288 20.78 7.52 17.09
C GLN A 288 21.51 8.66 16.35
N ALA A 289 22.19 8.34 15.25
CA ALA A 289 22.90 9.32 14.42
C ALA A 289 21.98 10.04 13.42
N ALA A 290 20.86 9.42 13.05
CA ALA A 290 19.82 9.99 12.19
C ALA A 290 18.98 11.03 12.96
#